data_AF-A0A9D8LXM5-F1
#
_entry.id   AF-A0A9D8LXM5-F1
#
_cell.length_a   1.000
_cell.length_b   1.000
_cell.length_c   1.000
_cell.angle_alpha   90.00
_cell.angle_beta   90.00
_cell.angle_gamma   90.00
#
_symmetry.space_group_name_H-M   'P 1'
#
loop_
_entity.id
_entity.type
_entity.pdbx_description
1 polymer ?
#
loop_
_entity_poly.entity_id
_entity_poly.type
_entity_poly.pdbx_seq_one_letter_code
_entity_poly.pdbx_strand_id
1 'polypeptide(L)'
;MLTAIWLLPVAGAVLLALLPRPAARPAGLAIALVALALTVVTAALIAPGHQGFQLAVDLPWVPQYGIDYRLGVDGISVWLLVLNAFLTVVALAVAGQVRRQRAFVGLVLLMSGAMAGLFVSVNLLLFYVFWEGMLIPAYFLLWLWGEGDRPAWAATKFVLYTLVGSLLMLVGVIGEYVFAGGGAHTFDLPTLASAPPSSTAVQFGLFLLFGLAFFIKVPLFPFHSWLPTAYESAPTPFLVLFAGVMGKTGAYALLRVLLPLLPQPALWWNWNDVVPVLAVIGIVWGALMALTQRDLKLVVAYASVSHMGFIVLGVFSFNQQGQQGALIQMLNHGIIIAALFLLVAWVERRTGTRDRSVLRDLAPRMPVLAGVFMVVTLAALGLPGLNSFVGEFLTLLGAWQLAPWLAVVGSVGLVLAPVYMLRLFQGMMYAPRGQDPLPGHPPTSYTAPSKLPDLARLEAGVIAPMIGLMFLLGLYPALLTSVMTALGYPLPVPWR
;
A
#
# COMPACT_ATOMS: atom_id res chain seq x y z
N MET A 1 -20.89 -9.84 -10.00
CA MET A 1 -20.29 -9.55 -8.67
C MET A 1 -19.11 -8.58 -8.78
N LEU A 2 -18.06 -8.89 -9.55
CA LEU A 2 -16.86 -8.03 -9.66
C LEU A 2 -17.16 -6.59 -10.08
N THR A 3 -18.06 -6.38 -11.05
CA THR A 3 -18.53 -5.03 -11.41
C THR A 3 -19.12 -4.26 -10.23
N ALA A 4 -19.90 -4.94 -9.38
CA ALA A 4 -20.52 -4.30 -8.22
C ALA A 4 -19.49 -3.86 -7.18
N ILE A 5 -18.36 -4.58 -7.03
CA ILE A 5 -17.33 -4.27 -6.03
C ILE A 5 -16.73 -2.87 -6.27
N TRP A 6 -16.43 -2.51 -7.52
CA TRP A 6 -15.88 -1.19 -7.84
C TRP A 6 -16.97 -0.15 -8.10
N LEU A 7 -18.09 -0.55 -8.75
CA LEU A 7 -19.16 0.38 -9.11
C LEU A 7 -19.95 0.86 -7.90
N LEU A 8 -20.15 0.02 -6.88
CA LEU A 8 -20.94 0.40 -5.70
C LEU A 8 -20.34 1.59 -4.94
N PRO A 9 -19.03 1.64 -4.62
CA PRO A 9 -18.41 2.84 -4.06
C PRO A 9 -18.51 4.06 -5.00
N VAL A 10 -18.29 3.88 -6.31
CA VAL A 10 -18.33 4.99 -7.27
C VAL A 10 -19.74 5.58 -7.41
N ALA A 11 -20.74 4.74 -7.63
CA ALA A 11 -22.14 5.12 -7.66
C ALA A 11 -22.57 5.72 -6.32
N GLY A 12 -22.14 5.09 -5.22
CA GLY A 12 -22.32 5.59 -3.87
C GLY A 12 -21.84 7.03 -3.70
N ALA A 13 -20.64 7.36 -4.17
CA ALA A 13 -20.11 8.72 -4.10
C ALA A 13 -20.97 9.75 -4.86
N VAL A 14 -21.54 9.38 -6.01
CA VAL A 14 -22.46 10.23 -6.77
C VAL A 14 -23.79 10.40 -6.02
N LEU A 15 -24.35 9.30 -5.51
CA LEU A 15 -25.60 9.31 -4.75
C LEU A 15 -25.49 10.11 -3.45
N LEU A 16 -24.32 10.12 -2.81
CA LEU A 16 -24.05 10.96 -1.64
C LEU A 16 -24.24 12.45 -1.94
N ALA A 17 -24.06 12.91 -3.18
CA ALA A 17 -24.29 14.30 -3.55
C ALA A 17 -25.76 14.72 -3.36
N LEU A 18 -26.69 13.76 -3.46
CA LEU A 18 -28.13 13.97 -3.29
C LEU A 18 -28.56 13.91 -1.81
N LEU A 19 -27.74 13.34 -0.93
CA LEU A 19 -28.07 13.18 0.49
C LEU A 19 -27.80 14.46 1.31
N PRO A 20 -28.56 14.65 2.42
CA PRO A 20 -28.28 15.72 3.37
C PRO A 20 -26.92 15.49 4.06
N ARG A 21 -26.25 16.59 4.42
CA ARG A 21 -24.87 16.56 4.95
C ARG A 21 -24.68 15.61 6.15
N PRO A 22 -25.59 15.53 7.14
CA PRO A 22 -25.42 14.61 8.28
C PRO A 22 -25.51 13.12 7.91
N ALA A 23 -26.24 12.79 6.84
CA ALA A 23 -26.43 11.41 6.39
C ALA A 23 -25.25 10.88 5.55
N ALA A 24 -24.35 11.76 5.09
CA ALA A 24 -23.32 11.37 4.13
C ALA A 24 -22.32 10.36 4.68
N ARG A 25 -21.82 10.55 5.91
CA ARG A 25 -20.90 9.59 6.56
C ARG A 25 -21.56 8.23 6.86
N PRO A 26 -22.73 8.14 7.52
CA PRO A 26 -23.34 6.83 7.78
C PRO A 26 -23.73 6.11 6.49
N ALA A 27 -24.24 6.82 5.48
CA ALA A 27 -24.51 6.22 4.17
C ALA A 27 -23.23 5.71 3.50
N GLY A 28 -22.15 6.50 3.51
CA GLY A 28 -20.86 6.06 2.95
C GLY A 28 -20.26 4.87 3.70
N LEU A 29 -20.41 4.82 5.03
CA LEU A 29 -19.99 3.67 5.83
C LEU A 29 -20.80 2.42 5.50
N ALA A 30 -22.12 2.55 5.31
CA ALA A 30 -22.97 1.44 4.88
C ALA A 30 -22.55 0.92 3.50
N ILE A 31 -22.28 1.81 2.54
CA ILE A 31 -21.75 1.46 1.21
C ILE A 31 -20.42 0.71 1.34
N ALA A 32 -19.48 1.20 2.16
CA ALA A 32 -18.20 0.56 2.38
C ALA A 32 -18.32 -0.82 3.05
N LEU A 33 -19.27 -1.00 3.99
CA LEU A 33 -19.55 -2.29 4.62
C LEU A 33 -20.13 -3.30 3.64
N VAL A 34 -21.03 -2.87 2.75
CA VAL A 34 -21.56 -3.73 1.67
C VAL A 34 -20.44 -4.10 0.70
N ALA A 35 -19.58 -3.16 0.31
CA ALA A 35 -18.41 -3.44 -0.53
C ALA A 35 -17.46 -4.45 0.15
N LEU A 36 -17.21 -4.29 1.46
CA LEU A 36 -16.42 -5.24 2.24
C LEU A 36 -17.06 -6.63 2.24
N ALA A 37 -18.35 -6.74 2.51
CA ALA A 37 -19.07 -8.01 2.45
C ALA A 37 -18.95 -8.68 1.07
N LEU A 38 -19.10 -7.92 -0.03
CA LEU A 38 -18.91 -8.45 -1.38
C LEU A 38 -17.49 -8.94 -1.63
N THR A 39 -16.46 -8.22 -1.17
CA THR A 39 -15.05 -8.68 -1.30
C THR A 39 -14.75 -9.92 -0.46
N VAL A 40 -15.33 -10.05 0.74
CA VAL A 40 -15.18 -11.23 1.60
C VAL A 40 -15.89 -12.44 0.99
N VAL A 41 -17.09 -12.26 0.45
CA VAL A 41 -17.80 -13.30 -0.30
C VAL A 41 -16.99 -13.71 -1.53
N THR A 42 -16.41 -12.75 -2.25
CA THR A 42 -15.50 -13.05 -3.38
C THR A 42 -14.32 -13.90 -2.92
N ALA A 43 -13.66 -13.54 -1.81
CA ALA A 43 -12.56 -14.33 -1.24
C ALA A 43 -12.96 -15.75 -0.86
N ALA A 44 -14.17 -15.94 -0.32
CA ALA A 44 -14.68 -17.27 0.03
C ALA A 44 -15.04 -18.14 -1.19
N LEU A 45 -15.35 -17.51 -2.34
CA LEU A 45 -15.71 -18.20 -3.57
C LEU A 45 -14.51 -18.59 -4.44
N ILE A 46 -13.32 -18.02 -4.18
CA ILE A 46 -12.12 -18.36 -4.94
C ILE A 46 -11.65 -19.76 -4.58
N ALA A 47 -11.55 -20.63 -5.60
CA ALA A 47 -11.01 -21.97 -5.45
C ALA A 47 -9.49 -21.91 -5.21
N PRO A 48 -8.98 -22.50 -4.12
CA PRO A 48 -7.54 -22.65 -3.90
C PRO A 48 -6.87 -23.43 -5.04
N GLY A 49 -5.65 -23.04 -5.43
CA GLY A 49 -4.86 -23.76 -6.44
C GLY A 49 -5.32 -23.61 -7.89
N HIS A 50 -6.40 -22.87 -8.19
CA HIS A 50 -6.82 -22.61 -9.56
C HIS A 50 -5.89 -21.59 -10.23
N GLN A 51 -5.33 -21.95 -11.39
CA GLN A 51 -4.44 -21.07 -12.15
C GLN A 51 -5.23 -20.07 -13.02
N GLY A 52 -4.91 -18.79 -12.93
CA GLY A 52 -5.53 -17.74 -13.74
C GLY A 52 -6.75 -17.07 -13.10
N PHE A 53 -7.55 -16.38 -13.92
CA PHE A 53 -8.66 -15.56 -13.44
C PHE A 53 -9.93 -16.35 -13.16
N GLN A 54 -10.47 -16.10 -11.98
CA GLN A 54 -11.77 -16.60 -11.54
C GLN A 54 -12.80 -15.48 -11.56
N LEU A 55 -14.08 -15.88 -11.56
CA LEU A 55 -15.24 -14.99 -11.54
C LEU A 55 -15.22 -13.95 -12.67
N ALA A 56 -14.70 -14.36 -13.84
CA ALA A 56 -14.46 -13.48 -14.96
C ALA A 56 -15.75 -12.84 -15.48
N VAL A 57 -15.64 -11.56 -15.85
CA VAL A 57 -16.66 -10.85 -16.62
C VAL A 57 -15.99 -10.45 -17.92
N ASP A 58 -16.62 -10.78 -19.04
CA ASP A 58 -16.09 -10.49 -20.37
C ASP A 58 -17.22 -9.90 -21.22
N LEU A 59 -17.11 -8.60 -21.49
CA LEU A 59 -18.08 -7.87 -22.28
C LEU A 59 -17.36 -7.02 -23.33
N PRO A 60 -17.81 -7.02 -24.60
CA PRO A 60 -17.26 -6.13 -25.61
C PRO A 60 -17.51 -4.67 -25.23
N TRP A 61 -16.49 -3.81 -25.33
CA TRP A 61 -16.63 -2.37 -25.08
C TRP A 61 -16.41 -1.54 -26.35
N VAL A 62 -15.23 -1.63 -26.96
CA VAL A 62 -14.93 -1.02 -28.26
C VAL A 62 -14.21 -2.05 -29.16
N PRO A 63 -14.98 -2.98 -29.78
CA PRO A 63 -14.42 -4.13 -30.48
C PRO A 63 -13.47 -3.78 -31.62
N GLN A 64 -13.70 -2.66 -32.33
CA GLN A 64 -12.81 -2.25 -33.44
C GLN A 64 -11.37 -1.94 -33.00
N TYR A 65 -11.16 -1.68 -31.71
CA TYR A 65 -9.85 -1.44 -31.12
C TYR A 65 -9.42 -2.57 -30.17
N GLY A 66 -10.11 -3.71 -30.17
CA GLY A 66 -9.81 -4.81 -29.25
C GLY A 66 -9.92 -4.41 -27.77
N ILE A 67 -10.79 -3.45 -27.45
CA ILE A 67 -11.05 -2.99 -26.08
C ILE A 67 -12.27 -3.75 -25.55
N ASP A 68 -12.05 -4.54 -24.51
CA ASP A 68 -13.04 -5.28 -23.76
C ASP A 68 -13.15 -4.76 -22.32
N TYR A 69 -14.35 -4.88 -21.76
CA TYR A 69 -14.57 -4.76 -20.33
C TYR A 69 -14.34 -6.13 -19.70
N ARG A 70 -13.06 -6.47 -19.50
CA ARG A 70 -12.66 -7.74 -18.90
C ARG A 70 -12.19 -7.58 -17.46
N LEU A 71 -12.94 -8.24 -16.57
CA LEU A 71 -12.63 -8.33 -15.15
C LEU A 71 -12.33 -9.77 -14.76
N GLY A 72 -11.53 -9.93 -13.71
CA GLY A 72 -11.19 -11.21 -13.13
C GLY A 72 -10.46 -11.03 -11.81
N VAL A 73 -10.52 -12.06 -10.95
CA VAL A 73 -9.83 -12.06 -9.66
C VAL A 73 -9.02 -13.34 -9.51
N ASP A 74 -7.87 -13.23 -8.87
CA ASP A 74 -6.99 -14.36 -8.53
C ASP A 74 -6.53 -14.26 -7.07
N GLY A 75 -5.61 -15.14 -6.68
CA GLY A 75 -5.05 -15.17 -5.33
C GLY A 75 -4.22 -13.94 -4.95
N ILE A 76 -3.78 -13.13 -5.91
CA ILE A 76 -3.09 -11.86 -5.64
C ILE A 76 -4.12 -10.77 -5.36
N SER A 77 -5.03 -10.56 -6.32
CA SER A 77 -5.97 -9.43 -6.32
C SER A 77 -6.96 -9.50 -5.18
N VAL A 78 -7.42 -10.70 -4.82
CA VAL A 78 -8.53 -10.86 -3.87
C VAL A 78 -8.21 -10.29 -2.50
N TRP A 79 -6.99 -10.49 -2.02
CA TRP A 79 -6.61 -10.03 -0.70
C TRP A 79 -6.36 -8.53 -0.65
N LEU A 80 -5.88 -7.94 -1.75
CA LEU A 80 -5.77 -6.49 -1.89
C LEU A 80 -7.14 -5.83 -2.03
N LEU A 81 -8.12 -6.50 -2.63
CA LEU A 81 -9.53 -6.07 -2.65
C LEU A 81 -10.14 -6.05 -1.23
N VAL A 82 -9.94 -7.13 -0.47
CA VAL A 82 -10.41 -7.22 0.92
C VAL A 82 -9.75 -6.13 1.77
N LEU A 83 -8.43 -5.94 1.64
CA LEU A 83 -7.70 -4.88 2.34
C LEU A 83 -8.24 -3.49 1.98
N ASN A 84 -8.47 -3.22 0.69
CA ASN A 84 -9.04 -1.95 0.22
C ASN A 84 -10.40 -1.65 0.85
N ALA A 85 -11.32 -2.61 0.79
CA ALA A 85 -12.65 -2.44 1.36
C ALA A 85 -12.60 -2.29 2.89
N PHE A 86 -11.78 -3.10 3.57
CA PHE A 86 -11.60 -3.04 5.02
C PHE A 86 -11.05 -1.69 5.47
N LEU A 87 -9.97 -1.20 4.84
CA LEU A 87 -9.39 0.10 5.20
C LEU A 87 -10.28 1.27 4.77
N THR A 88 -11.16 1.10 3.79
CA THR A 88 -12.20 2.09 3.46
C THR A 88 -13.21 2.20 4.61
N VAL A 89 -13.65 1.08 5.19
CA VAL A 89 -14.51 1.07 6.39
C VAL A 89 -13.81 1.78 7.55
N VAL A 90 -12.53 1.45 7.81
CA VAL A 90 -11.72 2.08 8.86
C VAL A 90 -11.61 3.59 8.64
N ALA A 91 -11.26 4.02 7.42
CA ALA A 91 -11.15 5.43 7.05
C ALA A 91 -12.45 6.20 7.33
N LEU A 92 -13.59 5.69 6.89
CA LEU A 92 -14.89 6.34 7.10
C LEU A 92 -15.35 6.30 8.57
N ALA A 93 -14.98 5.24 9.31
CA ALA A 93 -15.24 5.13 10.73
C ALA A 93 -14.51 6.22 11.53
N VAL A 94 -13.32 6.65 11.13
CA VAL A 94 -12.56 7.70 11.82
C VAL A 94 -12.75 9.12 11.23
N ALA A 95 -13.53 9.26 10.15
CA ALA A 95 -13.80 10.53 9.48
C ALA A 95 -14.85 11.44 10.18
N GLY A 96 -15.24 11.12 11.41
CA GLY A 96 -16.39 11.77 12.09
C GLY A 96 -16.25 13.27 12.37
N GLN A 97 -15.03 13.80 12.43
CA GLN A 97 -14.75 15.22 12.69
C GLN A 97 -14.26 15.98 11.44
N VAL A 98 -14.28 15.35 10.27
CA VAL A 98 -13.77 15.98 9.04
C VAL A 98 -14.72 17.10 8.58
N ARG A 99 -14.18 18.25 8.17
CA ARG A 99 -15.00 19.32 7.57
C ARG A 99 -15.53 18.90 6.19
N ARG A 100 -16.66 19.47 5.74
CA ARG A 100 -17.25 19.16 4.42
C ARG A 100 -17.40 17.64 4.19
N GLN A 101 -17.90 16.91 5.20
CA GLN A 101 -17.95 15.43 5.24
C GLN A 101 -18.47 14.79 3.95
N ARG A 102 -19.54 15.33 3.36
CA ARG A 102 -20.12 14.79 2.12
C ARG A 102 -19.10 14.69 0.98
N ALA A 103 -18.31 15.74 0.76
CA ALA A 103 -17.31 15.75 -0.29
C ALA A 103 -16.12 14.82 0.05
N PHE A 104 -15.70 14.81 1.32
CA PHE A 104 -14.62 13.93 1.78
C PHE A 104 -14.99 12.45 1.60
N VAL A 105 -16.17 12.05 2.09
CA VAL A 105 -16.67 10.67 2.00
C VAL A 105 -16.86 10.27 0.54
N GLY A 106 -17.41 11.15 -0.30
CA GLY A 106 -17.54 10.90 -1.73
C GLY A 106 -16.20 10.64 -2.41
N LEU A 107 -15.17 11.45 -2.14
CA LEU A 107 -13.84 11.25 -2.70
C LEU A 107 -13.16 9.97 -2.17
N VAL A 108 -13.33 9.63 -0.90
CA VAL A 108 -12.82 8.36 -0.34
C VAL A 108 -13.48 7.16 -1.02
N LEU A 109 -14.79 7.21 -1.27
CA LEU A 109 -15.50 6.15 -1.99
C LEU A 109 -15.09 6.07 -3.47
N LEU A 110 -14.92 7.21 -4.15
CA LEU A 110 -14.39 7.23 -5.52
C LEU A 110 -12.99 6.61 -5.59
N MET A 111 -12.11 6.98 -4.66
CA MET A 111 -10.76 6.42 -4.55
C MET A 111 -10.82 4.91 -4.31
N SER A 112 -11.64 4.45 -3.35
CA SER A 112 -11.86 3.04 -3.03
C SER A 112 -12.40 2.24 -4.22
N GLY A 113 -13.40 2.77 -4.93
CA GLY A 113 -13.96 2.15 -6.13
C GLY A 113 -12.94 2.06 -7.26
N ALA A 114 -12.16 3.11 -7.49
CA ALA A 114 -11.11 3.07 -8.50
C ALA A 114 -9.99 2.06 -8.17
N MET A 115 -9.54 2.00 -6.91
CA MET A 115 -8.57 0.97 -6.49
C MET A 115 -9.14 -0.45 -6.61
N ALA A 116 -10.41 -0.64 -6.28
CA ALA A 116 -11.09 -1.92 -6.49
C ALA A 116 -11.13 -2.30 -7.97
N GLY A 117 -11.51 -1.36 -8.85
CA GLY A 117 -11.52 -1.53 -10.30
C GLY A 117 -10.15 -1.92 -10.84
N LEU A 118 -9.08 -1.30 -10.35
CA LEU A 118 -7.70 -1.62 -10.70
C LEU A 118 -7.36 -3.09 -10.37
N PHE A 119 -7.70 -3.57 -9.16
CA PHE A 119 -7.36 -4.93 -8.76
C PHE A 119 -8.17 -6.01 -9.50
N VAL A 120 -9.40 -5.71 -9.95
CA VAL A 120 -10.20 -6.65 -10.76
C VAL A 120 -9.94 -6.54 -12.26
N SER A 121 -9.16 -5.56 -12.72
CA SER A 121 -8.93 -5.36 -14.15
C SER A 121 -8.00 -6.43 -14.72
N VAL A 122 -8.46 -7.07 -15.79
CA VAL A 122 -7.67 -7.99 -16.62
C VAL A 122 -7.27 -7.32 -17.93
N ASN A 123 -8.04 -6.32 -18.38
CA ASN A 123 -7.69 -5.46 -19.49
C ASN A 123 -6.70 -4.36 -19.05
N LEU A 124 -5.58 -4.22 -19.77
CA LEU A 124 -4.49 -3.27 -19.47
C LEU A 124 -4.91 -1.80 -19.61
N LEU A 125 -5.75 -1.47 -20.58
CA LEU A 125 -6.28 -0.11 -20.73
C LEU A 125 -7.26 0.21 -19.59
N LEU A 126 -8.13 -0.74 -19.23
CA LEU A 126 -9.03 -0.57 -18.09
C LEU A 126 -8.26 -0.42 -16.77
N PHE A 127 -7.19 -1.20 -16.59
CA PHE A 127 -6.25 -1.07 -15.48
C PHE A 127 -5.67 0.36 -15.41
N TYR A 128 -5.24 0.92 -16.54
CA TYR A 128 -4.77 2.32 -16.63
C TYR A 128 -5.85 3.33 -16.23
N VAL A 129 -7.08 3.16 -16.74
CA VAL A 129 -8.20 4.06 -16.43
C VAL A 129 -8.47 4.10 -14.92
N PHE A 130 -8.48 2.94 -14.26
CA PHE A 130 -8.65 2.88 -12.81
C PHE A 130 -7.43 3.39 -12.03
N TRP A 131 -6.22 3.20 -12.56
CA TRP A 131 -4.99 3.75 -11.99
C TRP A 131 -5.01 5.28 -11.92
N GLU A 132 -5.43 5.93 -13.00
CA GLU A 132 -5.63 7.39 -13.02
C GLU A 132 -6.86 7.78 -12.20
N GLY A 133 -7.93 6.98 -12.28
CA GLY A 133 -9.17 7.17 -11.53
C GLY A 133 -8.97 7.23 -10.02
N MET A 134 -8.01 6.50 -9.45
CA MET A 134 -7.68 6.59 -8.02
C MET A 134 -6.80 7.81 -7.68
N LEU A 135 -6.01 8.31 -8.63
CA LEU A 135 -5.09 9.43 -8.42
C LEU A 135 -5.84 10.76 -8.25
N ILE A 136 -6.89 10.98 -9.06
CA ILE A 136 -7.73 12.18 -9.04
C ILE A 136 -8.30 12.46 -7.63
N PRO A 137 -9.07 11.54 -7.00
CA PRO A 137 -9.60 11.80 -5.67
C PRO A 137 -8.51 11.89 -4.60
N ALA A 138 -7.41 11.14 -4.71
CA ALA A 138 -6.29 11.23 -3.77
C ALA A 138 -5.64 12.63 -3.78
N TYR A 139 -5.47 13.23 -4.97
CA TYR A 139 -5.01 14.61 -5.11
C TYR A 139 -5.94 15.60 -4.41
N PHE A 140 -7.26 15.52 -4.66
CA PHE A 140 -8.21 16.42 -4.03
C PHE A 140 -8.30 16.23 -2.51
N LEU A 141 -8.21 14.99 -2.02
CA LEU A 141 -8.19 14.70 -0.59
C LEU A 141 -6.99 15.35 0.09
N LEU A 142 -5.79 15.23 -0.50
CA LEU A 142 -4.58 15.85 0.03
C LEU A 142 -4.58 17.38 -0.11
N TRP A 143 -5.03 17.90 -1.26
CA TRP A 143 -5.07 19.35 -1.52
C TRP A 143 -6.08 20.07 -0.61
N LEU A 144 -7.29 19.53 -0.49
CA LEU A 144 -8.38 20.22 0.22
C LEU A 144 -8.35 19.95 1.73
N TRP A 145 -7.93 18.77 2.18
CA TRP A 145 -7.90 18.39 3.60
C TRP A 145 -6.50 18.17 4.17
N GLY A 146 -5.45 18.47 3.42
CA GLY A 146 -4.08 18.38 3.91
C GLY A 146 -3.82 19.17 5.18
N GLU A 147 -2.91 18.66 6.00
CA GLU A 147 -2.49 19.15 7.30
C GLU A 147 -1.00 19.61 7.24
N GLY A 148 -0.56 20.38 8.25
CA GLY A 148 0.81 20.90 8.34
C GLY A 148 1.06 22.20 7.56
N ASP A 149 2.33 22.56 7.39
CA ASP A 149 2.73 23.89 6.94
C ASP A 149 2.54 24.11 5.42
N ARG A 150 2.68 23.06 4.61
CA ARG A 150 2.69 23.16 3.13
C ARG A 150 1.88 22.05 2.42
N PRO A 151 0.61 21.79 2.79
CA PRO A 151 -0.18 20.70 2.20
C PRO A 151 -0.41 20.85 0.69
N ALA A 152 -0.54 22.09 0.19
CA ALA A 152 -0.67 22.37 -1.24
C ALA A 152 0.57 21.91 -2.03
N TRP A 153 1.77 22.23 -1.53
CA TRP A 153 3.02 21.79 -2.16
C TRP A 153 3.16 20.26 -2.10
N ALA A 154 2.80 19.63 -0.98
CA ALA A 154 2.80 18.18 -0.86
C ALA A 154 1.87 17.51 -1.88
N ALA A 155 0.67 18.05 -2.06
CA ALA A 155 -0.29 17.60 -3.07
C ALA A 155 0.22 17.76 -4.50
N THR A 156 0.79 18.93 -4.84
CA THR A 156 1.38 19.17 -6.16
C THR A 156 2.57 18.24 -6.42
N LYS A 157 3.48 18.10 -5.45
CA LYS A 157 4.62 17.18 -5.55
C LYS A 157 4.14 15.75 -5.78
N PHE A 158 3.22 15.25 -4.96
CA PHE A 158 2.65 13.93 -5.11
C PHE A 158 2.05 13.69 -6.50
N VAL A 159 1.20 14.62 -6.97
CA VAL A 159 0.51 14.43 -8.25
C VAL A 159 1.49 14.51 -9.41
N LEU A 160 2.41 15.47 -9.43
CA LEU A 160 3.38 15.59 -10.53
C LEU A 160 4.30 14.38 -10.59
N TYR A 161 4.80 13.92 -9.43
CA TYR A 161 5.71 12.78 -9.37
C TYR A 161 5.03 11.52 -9.91
N THR A 162 3.78 11.27 -9.51
CA THR A 162 3.04 10.06 -9.89
C THR A 162 2.39 10.15 -11.27
N LEU A 163 1.98 11.34 -11.70
CA LEU A 163 1.39 11.59 -13.03
C LEU A 163 2.42 11.47 -14.15
N VAL A 164 3.67 11.92 -13.93
CA VAL A 164 4.74 11.69 -14.93
C VAL A 164 4.93 10.19 -15.15
N GLY A 165 5.00 9.42 -14.06
CA GLY A 165 5.06 7.97 -14.14
C GLY A 165 3.87 7.37 -14.89
N SER A 166 2.65 7.81 -14.58
CA SER A 166 1.48 7.25 -15.26
C SER A 166 1.36 7.65 -16.72
N LEU A 167 1.72 8.87 -17.12
CA LEU A 167 1.76 9.22 -18.54
C LEU A 167 2.76 8.35 -19.32
N LEU A 168 3.90 7.99 -18.73
CA LEU A 168 4.82 7.01 -19.31
C LEU A 168 4.18 5.62 -19.42
N MET A 169 3.45 5.19 -18.39
CA MET A 169 2.65 3.97 -18.45
C MET A 169 1.64 4.01 -19.59
N LEU A 170 0.95 5.12 -19.85
CA LEU A 170 0.01 5.25 -20.96
C LEU A 170 0.70 5.03 -22.31
N VAL A 171 1.88 5.61 -22.49
CA VAL A 171 2.70 5.37 -23.68
C VAL A 171 3.06 3.88 -23.79
N GLY A 172 3.37 3.22 -22.67
CA GLY A 172 3.57 1.77 -22.61
C GLY A 172 2.33 0.97 -23.01
N VAL A 173 1.14 1.33 -22.51
CA VAL A 173 -0.14 0.69 -22.85
C VAL A 173 -0.44 0.80 -24.34
N ILE A 174 -0.25 1.99 -24.92
CA ILE A 174 -0.43 2.20 -26.36
C ILE A 174 0.67 1.46 -27.15
N GLY A 175 1.90 1.46 -26.65
CA GLY A 175 3.02 0.76 -27.27
C GLY A 175 2.82 -0.75 -27.36
N GLU A 176 2.32 -1.38 -26.29
CA GLU A 176 1.92 -2.79 -26.30
C GLU A 176 0.87 -3.07 -27.39
N TYR A 177 -0.14 -2.22 -27.51
CA TYR A 177 -1.19 -2.38 -28.54
C TYR A 177 -0.66 -2.25 -29.97
N VAL A 178 0.24 -1.29 -30.22
CA VAL A 178 0.78 -0.99 -31.56
C VAL A 178 1.83 -2.02 -31.98
N PHE A 179 2.68 -2.46 -31.05
CA PHE A 179 3.81 -3.34 -31.33
C PHE A 179 3.61 -4.77 -30.84
N ALA A 180 2.40 -5.17 -30.45
CA ALA A 180 2.07 -6.52 -30.02
C ALA A 180 2.60 -7.55 -31.04
N GLY A 181 3.45 -8.46 -30.57
CA GLY A 181 3.99 -9.50 -31.44
C GLY A 181 2.88 -10.43 -31.93
N GLY A 182 3.05 -10.96 -33.14
CA GLY A 182 2.01 -11.76 -33.80
C GLY A 182 0.78 -10.97 -34.28
N GLY A 183 0.76 -9.64 -34.15
CA GLY A 183 -0.34 -8.78 -34.64
C GLY A 183 -1.58 -8.77 -33.76
N ALA A 184 -1.45 -9.17 -32.49
CA ALA A 184 -2.56 -9.19 -31.53
C ALA A 184 -2.91 -7.77 -31.05
N HIS A 185 -3.78 -7.07 -31.79
CA HIS A 185 -4.29 -5.75 -31.40
C HIS A 185 -5.36 -5.87 -30.30
N THR A 186 -4.93 -6.12 -29.07
CA THR A 186 -5.77 -6.28 -27.87
C THR A 186 -5.14 -5.61 -26.66
N PHE A 187 -5.94 -5.37 -25.62
CA PHE A 187 -5.47 -4.95 -24.29
C PHE A 187 -5.63 -6.05 -23.24
N ASP A 188 -6.00 -7.27 -23.63
CA ASP A 188 -6.16 -8.39 -22.71
C ASP A 188 -4.80 -8.87 -22.17
N LEU A 189 -4.57 -8.77 -20.85
CA LEU A 189 -3.27 -9.11 -20.24
C LEU A 189 -2.83 -10.56 -20.51
N PRO A 190 -3.66 -11.61 -20.33
CA PRO A 190 -3.29 -12.98 -20.67
C PRO A 190 -2.89 -13.16 -22.13
N THR A 191 -3.64 -12.55 -23.05
CA THR A 191 -3.33 -12.64 -24.48
C THR A 191 -2.02 -11.92 -24.80
N LEU A 192 -1.78 -10.72 -24.26
CA LEU A 192 -0.52 -10.00 -24.44
C LEU A 192 0.67 -10.76 -23.85
N ALA A 193 0.52 -11.34 -22.65
CA ALA A 193 1.59 -12.10 -21.99
C ALA A 193 1.96 -13.41 -22.70
N SER A 194 1.03 -13.97 -23.50
CA SER A 194 1.24 -15.21 -24.25
C SER A 194 1.56 -14.98 -25.74
N ALA A 195 1.41 -13.74 -26.22
CA ALA A 195 1.76 -13.36 -27.58
C ALA A 195 3.28 -13.49 -27.81
N PRO A 196 3.73 -13.72 -29.05
CA PRO A 196 5.15 -13.65 -29.37
C PRO A 196 5.75 -12.32 -28.93
N PRO A 197 6.98 -12.30 -28.42
CA PRO A 197 7.62 -11.05 -28.01
C PRO A 197 7.80 -10.11 -29.22
N SER A 198 7.63 -8.81 -28.99
CA SER A 198 8.04 -7.78 -29.93
C SER A 198 9.58 -7.69 -30.02
N SER A 199 10.12 -6.84 -30.89
CA SER A 199 11.58 -6.68 -31.01
C SER A 199 12.24 -6.32 -29.68
N THR A 200 13.49 -6.75 -29.46
CA THR A 200 14.27 -6.48 -28.23
C THR A 200 14.27 -5.00 -27.83
N ALA A 201 14.42 -4.09 -28.79
CA ALA A 201 14.41 -2.65 -28.53
C ALA A 201 13.05 -2.15 -28.02
N VAL A 202 11.95 -2.66 -28.60
CA VAL A 202 10.59 -2.33 -28.16
C VAL A 202 10.33 -2.88 -26.76
N GLN A 203 10.63 -4.16 -26.50
CA GLN A 203 10.45 -4.74 -25.18
C GLN A 203 11.23 -4.00 -24.09
N PHE A 204 12.45 -3.57 -24.40
CA PHE A 204 13.23 -2.76 -23.46
C PHE A 204 12.59 -1.39 -23.21
N GLY A 205 12.15 -0.69 -24.26
CA GLY A 205 11.43 0.57 -24.12
C GLY A 205 10.18 0.43 -23.26
N LEU A 206 9.37 -0.58 -23.51
CA LEU A 206 8.17 -0.89 -22.73
C LEU A 206 8.51 -1.20 -21.26
N PHE A 207 9.60 -1.94 -21.02
CA PHE A 207 10.05 -2.25 -19.65
C PHE A 207 10.42 -0.99 -18.88
N LEU A 208 11.10 -0.04 -19.52
CA LEU A 208 11.41 1.24 -18.87
C LEU A 208 10.15 2.09 -18.64
N LEU A 209 9.22 2.13 -19.60
CA LEU A 209 7.98 2.91 -19.48
C LEU A 209 7.10 2.40 -18.33
N PHE A 210 6.81 1.10 -18.29
CA PHE A 210 6.05 0.48 -17.21
C PHE A 210 6.84 0.47 -15.90
N GLY A 211 8.11 0.05 -15.96
CA GLY A 211 8.99 -0.06 -14.81
C GLY A 211 9.12 1.26 -14.06
N LEU A 212 9.42 2.37 -14.75
CA LEU A 212 9.55 3.67 -14.11
C LEU A 212 8.23 4.13 -13.45
N ALA A 213 7.08 3.91 -14.12
CA ALA A 213 5.78 4.21 -13.54
C ALA A 213 5.53 3.47 -12.22
N PHE A 214 5.84 2.17 -12.20
CA PHE A 214 5.63 1.31 -11.04
C PHE A 214 6.67 1.56 -9.93
N PHE A 215 7.94 1.78 -10.29
CA PHE A 215 9.02 2.11 -9.36
C PHE A 215 8.78 3.45 -8.65
N ILE A 216 8.22 4.44 -9.36
CA ILE A 216 7.76 5.68 -8.76
C ILE A 216 6.62 5.43 -7.75
N LYS A 217 5.63 4.60 -8.12
CA LYS A 217 4.44 4.37 -7.29
C LYS A 217 4.71 3.50 -6.06
N VAL A 218 5.64 2.54 -6.15
CA VAL A 218 6.08 1.64 -5.06
C VAL A 218 7.18 2.25 -4.17
N PRO A 219 7.35 3.56 -4.23
CA PRO A 219 8.60 4.31 -3.99
C PRO A 219 9.91 3.50 -3.86
N LEU A 220 10.37 2.91 -4.97
CA LEU A 220 11.71 2.32 -5.04
C LEU A 220 12.77 3.43 -4.97
N PHE A 221 13.92 3.19 -4.34
CA PHE A 221 15.05 4.14 -4.38
C PHE A 221 15.54 4.35 -5.83
N PRO A 222 15.77 5.60 -6.29
CA PRO A 222 15.67 6.89 -5.59
C PRO A 222 14.30 7.62 -5.76
N PHE A 223 13.30 6.97 -6.35
CA PHE A 223 11.98 7.53 -6.70
C PHE A 223 10.98 7.61 -5.52
N HIS A 224 11.46 7.77 -4.29
CA HIS A 224 10.62 7.73 -3.08
C HIS A 224 10.25 9.08 -2.48
N SER A 225 10.87 10.17 -2.95
CA SER A 225 10.86 11.47 -2.24
C SER A 225 9.47 12.10 -2.06
N TRP A 226 8.48 11.68 -2.86
CA TRP A 226 7.10 12.16 -2.76
C TRP A 226 6.36 11.57 -1.55
N LEU A 227 6.67 10.35 -1.13
CA LEU A 227 5.89 9.61 -0.13
C LEU A 227 5.96 10.27 1.26
N PRO A 228 7.14 10.56 1.83
CA PRO A 228 7.20 11.14 3.18
C PRO A 228 6.44 12.46 3.27
N THR A 229 6.63 13.33 2.26
CA THR A 229 5.94 14.62 2.17
C THR A 229 4.44 14.49 2.01
N ALA A 230 3.97 13.51 1.23
CA ALA A 230 2.54 13.30 1.04
C ALA A 230 1.88 12.70 2.29
N TYR A 231 2.56 11.78 2.99
CA TYR A 231 2.03 11.12 4.19
C TYR A 231 2.00 12.06 5.39
N GLU A 232 3.03 12.87 5.58
CA GLU A 232 3.07 13.88 6.64
C GLU A 232 1.88 14.84 6.54
N SER A 233 1.59 15.33 5.33
CA SER A 233 0.51 16.28 5.07
C SER A 233 -0.86 15.64 4.92
N ALA A 234 -0.98 14.31 4.83
CA ALA A 234 -2.28 13.67 4.62
C ALA A 234 -3.13 13.69 5.91
N PRO A 235 -4.41 14.06 5.83
CA PRO A 235 -5.33 13.92 6.94
C PRO A 235 -5.55 12.44 7.27
N THR A 236 -5.59 12.13 8.55
CA THR A 236 -5.56 10.74 9.06
C THR A 236 -6.57 9.79 8.39
N PRO A 237 -7.87 10.14 8.23
CA PRO A 237 -8.82 9.21 7.63
C PRO A 237 -8.47 8.85 6.17
N PHE A 238 -7.93 9.80 5.39
CA PHE A 238 -7.45 9.53 4.04
C PHE A 238 -6.12 8.75 4.06
N LEU A 239 -5.21 9.12 4.97
CA LEU A 239 -3.90 8.51 5.10
C LEU A 239 -3.98 7.00 5.36
N VAL A 240 -4.98 6.53 6.10
CA VAL A 240 -5.25 5.09 6.29
C VAL A 240 -5.35 4.35 4.95
N LEU A 241 -6.15 4.88 4.02
CA LEU A 241 -6.36 4.25 2.72
C LEU A 241 -5.19 4.50 1.77
N PHE A 242 -4.65 5.72 1.80
CA PHE A 242 -3.54 6.15 0.97
C PHE A 242 -2.25 5.37 1.25
N ALA A 243 -1.90 5.21 2.52
CA ALA A 243 -0.75 4.42 2.93
C ALA A 243 -1.04 2.93 2.94
N GLY A 244 -2.24 2.54 3.38
CA GLY A 244 -2.62 1.14 3.52
C GLY A 244 -2.71 0.39 2.19
N VAL A 245 -3.28 1.01 1.16
CA VAL A 245 -3.63 0.33 -0.11
C VAL A 245 -3.03 1.01 -1.33
N MET A 246 -3.15 2.33 -1.48
CA MET A 246 -2.73 2.98 -2.74
C MET A 246 -1.24 2.77 -3.04
N GLY A 247 -0.37 2.79 -2.03
CA GLY A 247 1.05 2.47 -2.20
C GLY A 247 1.33 1.04 -2.69
N LYS A 248 0.41 0.08 -2.45
CA LYS A 248 0.56 -1.32 -2.85
C LYS A 248 0.19 -1.54 -4.32
N THR A 249 -0.55 -0.61 -4.94
CA THR A 249 -0.90 -0.70 -6.36
C THR A 249 0.33 -0.73 -7.26
N GLY A 250 1.43 -0.06 -6.89
CA GLY A 250 2.70 -0.12 -7.59
C GLY A 250 3.33 -1.52 -7.55
N ALA A 251 3.44 -2.11 -6.37
CA ALA A 251 3.95 -3.48 -6.21
C ALA A 251 3.05 -4.53 -6.88
N TYR A 252 1.73 -4.36 -6.79
CA TYR A 252 0.77 -5.17 -7.54
C TYR A 252 1.03 -5.10 -9.05
N ALA A 253 1.27 -3.91 -9.59
CA ALA A 253 1.54 -3.73 -11.02
C ALA A 253 2.87 -4.35 -11.47
N LEU A 254 3.90 -4.37 -10.61
CA LEU A 254 5.14 -5.10 -10.91
C LEU A 254 4.86 -6.59 -11.14
N LEU A 255 4.06 -7.21 -10.27
CA LEU A 255 3.70 -8.63 -10.39
C LEU A 255 2.67 -8.90 -11.49
N ARG A 256 1.72 -7.98 -11.69
CA ARG A 256 0.56 -8.18 -12.57
C ARG A 256 0.83 -7.83 -14.02
N VAL A 257 1.62 -6.78 -14.24
CA VAL A 257 1.80 -6.17 -15.56
C VAL A 257 3.25 -6.30 -15.99
N LEU A 258 4.20 -5.80 -15.20
CA LEU A 258 5.59 -5.71 -15.65
C LEU A 258 6.22 -7.07 -15.90
N LEU A 259 6.24 -7.96 -14.90
CA LEU A 259 6.93 -9.23 -15.01
C LEU A 259 6.26 -10.21 -15.99
N PRO A 260 4.92 -10.32 -16.06
CA PRO A 260 4.27 -11.19 -17.03
C PRO A 260 4.40 -10.72 -18.49
N LEU A 261 4.30 -9.41 -18.76
CA LEU A 261 4.41 -8.88 -20.12
C LEU A 261 5.86 -8.80 -20.61
N LEU A 262 6.78 -8.50 -19.70
CA LEU A 262 8.16 -8.15 -20.05
C LEU A 262 9.18 -8.97 -19.23
N PRO A 263 9.09 -10.32 -19.23
CA PRO A 263 9.96 -11.18 -18.42
C PRO A 263 11.40 -11.15 -18.92
N GLN A 264 11.62 -11.03 -20.23
CA GLN A 264 12.96 -11.04 -20.84
C GLN A 264 13.76 -9.76 -20.51
N PRO A 265 13.24 -8.53 -20.73
CA PRO A 265 13.90 -7.31 -20.28
C PRO A 265 14.25 -7.27 -18.79
N ALA A 266 13.44 -7.89 -17.94
CA ALA A 266 13.72 -7.98 -16.51
C ALA A 266 14.98 -8.80 -16.19
N LEU A 267 15.42 -9.67 -17.10
CA LEU A 267 16.64 -10.47 -17.01
C LEU A 267 17.80 -9.87 -17.82
N TRP A 268 17.50 -9.09 -18.86
CA TRP A 268 18.52 -8.42 -19.66
C TRP A 268 19.24 -7.34 -18.86
N TRP A 269 20.49 -7.06 -19.25
CA TRP A 269 21.33 -6.02 -18.63
C TRP A 269 21.39 -6.06 -17.10
N ASN A 270 21.19 -7.26 -16.52
CA ASN A 270 21.19 -7.52 -15.08
C ASN A 270 20.14 -6.71 -14.29
N TRP A 271 18.97 -6.40 -14.87
CA TRP A 271 17.88 -5.76 -14.10
C TRP A 271 17.37 -6.63 -12.94
N ASN A 272 17.55 -7.94 -13.04
CA ASN A 272 17.34 -8.91 -11.97
C ASN A 272 18.33 -8.74 -10.80
N ASP A 273 19.42 -8.01 -10.97
CA ASP A 273 20.33 -7.61 -9.89
C ASP A 273 20.12 -6.15 -9.50
N VAL A 274 19.97 -5.24 -10.48
CA VAL A 274 19.84 -3.80 -10.25
C VAL A 274 18.61 -3.47 -9.39
N VAL A 275 17.44 -4.03 -9.69
CA VAL A 275 16.22 -3.71 -8.93
C VAL A 275 16.32 -4.20 -7.49
N PRO A 276 16.77 -5.45 -7.21
CA PRO A 276 17.06 -5.88 -5.85
C PRO A 276 18.10 -5.02 -5.11
N VAL A 277 19.17 -4.58 -5.79
CA VAL A 277 20.15 -3.65 -5.19
C VAL A 277 19.47 -2.36 -4.74
N LEU A 278 18.67 -1.74 -5.62
CA LEU A 278 17.93 -0.52 -5.32
C LEU A 278 16.92 -0.75 -4.19
N ALA A 279 16.28 -1.92 -4.15
CA ALA A 279 15.34 -2.30 -3.11
C ALA A 279 16.02 -2.38 -1.74
N VAL A 280 17.19 -3.04 -1.66
CA VAL A 280 17.98 -3.14 -0.43
C VAL A 280 18.55 -1.79 0.01
N ILE A 281 18.96 -0.93 -0.93
CA ILE A 281 19.31 0.46 -0.62
C ILE A 281 18.10 1.18 0.00
N GLY A 282 16.91 1.01 -0.56
CA GLY A 282 15.66 1.57 -0.03
C GLY A 282 15.34 1.07 1.39
N ILE A 283 15.54 -0.22 1.67
CA ILE A 283 15.41 -0.84 3.01
C ILE A 283 16.29 -0.08 4.03
N VAL A 284 17.59 -0.04 3.77
CA VAL A 284 18.56 0.56 4.71
C VAL A 284 18.36 2.07 4.81
N TRP A 285 18.21 2.76 3.68
CA TRP A 285 18.06 4.21 3.64
C TRP A 285 16.77 4.66 4.34
N GLY A 286 15.64 3.99 4.08
CA GLY A 286 14.37 4.29 4.74
C GLY A 286 14.47 4.12 6.26
N ALA A 287 15.11 3.04 6.73
CA ALA A 287 15.32 2.79 8.15
C ALA A 287 16.23 3.85 8.81
N LEU A 288 17.32 4.23 8.15
CA LEU A 288 18.21 5.29 8.63
C LEU A 288 17.51 6.65 8.69
N MET A 289 16.72 7.00 7.68
CA MET A 289 15.95 8.24 7.68
C MET A 289 14.86 8.24 8.75
N ALA A 290 14.22 7.12 9.03
CA ALA A 290 13.25 7.00 10.12
C ALA A 290 13.88 7.32 11.49
N LEU A 291 15.15 6.93 11.70
CA LEU A 291 15.88 7.23 12.94
C LEU A 291 16.12 8.73 13.17
N THR A 292 16.23 9.53 12.12
CA THR A 292 16.57 10.95 12.22
C THR A 292 15.36 11.87 12.34
N GLN A 293 14.13 11.36 12.14
CA GLN A 293 12.93 12.21 12.15
C GLN A 293 12.51 12.62 13.55
N ARG A 294 11.87 13.78 13.69
CA ARG A 294 11.21 14.21 14.95
C ARG A 294 9.70 13.97 14.92
N ASP A 295 9.09 14.22 13.77
CA ASP A 295 7.66 14.04 13.58
C ASP A 295 7.28 12.55 13.52
N LEU A 296 6.33 12.15 14.36
CA LEU A 296 5.85 10.77 14.43
C LEU A 296 5.30 10.25 13.09
N LYS A 297 4.57 11.05 12.30
CA LYS A 297 4.08 10.61 10.97
C LYS A 297 5.26 10.40 10.01
N LEU A 298 6.28 11.26 10.07
CA LEU A 298 7.48 11.09 9.23
C LEU A 298 8.28 9.83 9.59
N VAL A 299 8.42 9.49 10.88
CA VAL A 299 9.04 8.21 11.28
C VAL A 299 8.32 7.03 10.62
N VAL A 300 6.98 6.99 10.73
CA VAL A 300 6.16 5.93 10.12
C VAL A 300 6.24 5.95 8.59
N ALA A 301 6.31 7.13 7.97
CA ALA A 301 6.43 7.26 6.53
C ALA A 301 7.76 6.73 5.99
N TYR A 302 8.89 7.04 6.64
CA TYR A 302 10.19 6.49 6.26
C TYR A 302 10.33 5.00 6.58
N ALA A 303 9.73 4.52 7.68
CA ALA A 303 9.59 3.09 7.93
C ALA A 303 8.85 2.41 6.76
N SER A 304 7.80 3.04 6.20
CA SER A 304 7.12 2.54 5.00
C SER A 304 8.04 2.42 3.79
N VAL A 305 8.95 3.37 3.56
CA VAL A 305 9.93 3.28 2.46
C VAL A 305 10.79 2.04 2.64
N SER A 306 11.21 1.75 3.87
CA SER A 306 11.96 0.53 4.17
C SER A 306 11.17 -0.74 3.85
N HIS A 307 9.92 -0.85 4.35
CA HIS A 307 9.07 -2.03 4.08
C HIS A 307 8.67 -2.17 2.60
N MET A 308 8.54 -1.07 1.84
CA MET A 308 8.35 -1.16 0.38
C MET A 308 9.58 -1.76 -0.31
N GLY A 309 10.79 -1.45 0.17
CA GLY A 309 12.01 -2.08 -0.29
C GLY A 309 11.99 -3.60 -0.13
N PHE A 310 11.51 -4.13 1.01
CA PHE A 310 11.30 -5.57 1.17
C PHE A 310 10.33 -6.14 0.12
N ILE A 311 9.20 -5.47 -0.11
CA ILE A 311 8.22 -5.94 -1.10
C ILE A 311 8.85 -6.00 -2.49
N VAL A 312 9.56 -4.96 -2.93
CA VAL A 312 10.22 -4.97 -4.25
C VAL A 312 11.30 -6.04 -4.33
N LEU A 313 12.10 -6.22 -3.27
CA LEU A 313 13.11 -7.27 -3.18
C LEU A 313 12.49 -8.67 -3.34
N GLY A 314 11.34 -8.92 -2.72
CA GLY A 314 10.63 -10.19 -2.83
C GLY A 314 10.02 -10.40 -4.22
N VAL A 315 9.46 -9.35 -4.84
CA VAL A 315 8.96 -9.41 -6.22
C VAL A 315 10.07 -9.79 -7.21
N PHE A 316 11.24 -9.13 -7.07
CA PHE A 316 12.41 -9.32 -7.94
C PHE A 316 13.38 -10.39 -7.43
N SER A 317 12.94 -11.27 -6.51
CA SER A 317 13.74 -12.47 -6.17
C SER A 317 13.60 -13.58 -7.21
N PHE A 318 12.62 -13.45 -8.13
CA PHE A 318 12.30 -14.42 -9.20
C PHE A 318 12.10 -15.85 -8.70
N ASN A 319 11.60 -16.02 -7.48
CA ASN A 319 11.26 -17.32 -6.93
C ASN A 319 9.98 -17.24 -6.09
N GLN A 320 9.33 -18.39 -5.93
CA GLN A 320 8.03 -18.49 -5.28
C GLN A 320 8.05 -17.97 -3.84
N GLN A 321 9.12 -18.22 -3.08
CA GLN A 321 9.22 -17.82 -1.68
C GLN A 321 9.27 -16.30 -1.54
N GLY A 322 10.12 -15.62 -2.30
CA GLY A 322 10.21 -14.16 -2.22
C GLY A 322 8.96 -13.47 -2.74
N GLN A 323 8.34 -13.98 -3.81
CA GLN A 323 7.09 -13.41 -4.33
C GLN A 323 5.92 -13.60 -3.37
N GLN A 324 5.79 -14.78 -2.74
CA GLN A 324 4.83 -14.99 -1.66
C GLN A 324 5.10 -14.06 -0.47
N GLY A 325 6.37 -13.88 -0.10
CA GLY A 325 6.78 -12.93 0.92
C GLY A 325 6.33 -11.50 0.61
N ALA A 326 6.58 -11.03 -0.61
CA ALA A 326 6.17 -9.71 -1.08
C ALA A 326 4.64 -9.51 -1.05
N LEU A 327 3.89 -10.52 -1.50
CA LEU A 327 2.42 -10.49 -1.45
C LEU A 327 1.90 -10.37 -0.02
N ILE A 328 2.35 -11.26 0.86
CA ILE A 328 1.97 -11.25 2.28
C ILE A 328 2.37 -9.92 2.92
N GLN A 329 3.55 -9.40 2.57
CA GLN A 329 4.05 -8.15 3.11
C GLN A 329 3.25 -6.94 2.62
N MET A 330 2.73 -6.93 1.39
CA MET A 330 1.81 -5.88 0.93
C MET A 330 0.57 -5.77 1.83
N LEU A 331 -0.02 -6.92 2.19
CA LEU A 331 -1.17 -6.96 3.09
C LEU A 331 -0.80 -6.56 4.50
N ASN A 332 0.25 -7.18 5.04
CA ASN A 332 0.64 -7.01 6.44
C ASN A 332 1.05 -5.59 6.73
N HIS A 333 1.90 -5.02 5.87
CA HIS A 333 2.28 -3.62 5.96
C HIS A 333 1.08 -2.70 5.78
N GLY A 334 0.12 -3.04 4.91
CA GLY A 334 -1.12 -2.29 4.75
C GLY A 334 -1.93 -2.15 6.05
N ILE A 335 -2.03 -3.23 6.82
CA ILE A 335 -2.71 -3.25 8.13
C ILE A 335 -1.88 -2.49 9.17
N ILE A 336 -0.58 -2.77 9.27
CA ILE A 336 0.31 -2.16 10.27
C ILE A 336 0.42 -0.66 10.09
N ILE A 337 0.66 -0.19 8.87
CA ILE A 337 0.88 1.24 8.64
C ILE A 337 -0.39 2.06 8.91
N ALA A 338 -1.56 1.52 8.55
CA ALA A 338 -2.83 2.14 8.88
C ALA A 338 -3.04 2.23 10.41
N ALA A 339 -2.71 1.17 11.15
CA ALA A 339 -2.79 1.15 12.60
C ALA A 339 -1.83 2.16 13.24
N LEU A 340 -0.57 2.22 12.77
CA LEU A 340 0.41 3.19 13.24
C LEU A 340 -0.03 4.63 12.99
N PHE A 341 -0.55 4.96 11.80
CA PHE A 341 -1.05 6.31 11.53
C PHE A 341 -2.26 6.69 12.38
N LEU A 342 -3.17 5.75 12.65
CA LEU A 342 -4.28 5.98 13.59
C LEU A 342 -3.76 6.27 15.00
N LEU A 343 -2.82 5.46 15.50
CA LEU A 343 -2.24 5.64 16.83
C LEU A 343 -1.48 6.96 16.95
N VAL A 344 -0.67 7.32 15.96
CA VAL A 344 0.02 8.61 15.89
C VAL A 344 -0.98 9.76 15.92
N ALA A 345 -2.06 9.69 15.15
CA ALA A 345 -3.10 10.71 15.14
C ALA A 345 -3.86 10.80 16.48
N TRP A 346 -4.07 9.68 17.16
CA TRP A 346 -4.72 9.65 18.48
C TRP A 346 -3.82 10.21 19.58
N VAL A 347 -2.51 10.01 19.49
CA VAL A 347 -1.52 10.70 20.34
C VAL A 347 -1.54 12.19 20.05
N GLU A 348 -1.48 12.61 18.78
CA GLU A 348 -1.51 14.02 18.38
C GLU A 348 -2.77 14.74 18.87
N ARG A 349 -3.96 14.13 18.70
CA ARG A 349 -5.23 14.72 19.16
C ARG A 349 -5.29 14.99 20.65
N ARG A 350 -4.57 14.19 21.45
CA ARG A 350 -4.58 14.30 22.92
C ARG A 350 -3.48 15.21 23.43
N THR A 351 -2.32 15.18 22.79
CA THR A 351 -1.12 15.90 23.23
C THR A 351 -0.94 17.24 22.53
N GLY A 352 -1.59 17.44 21.38
CA GLY A 352 -1.46 18.62 20.54
C GLY A 352 -0.19 18.66 19.68
N THR A 353 0.62 17.59 19.68
CA THR A 353 1.89 17.57 18.95
C THR A 353 2.24 16.17 18.44
N ARG A 354 3.03 16.12 17.37
CA ARG A 354 3.68 14.93 16.80
C ARG A 354 5.19 14.92 17.04
N ASP A 355 5.72 15.88 17.77
CA ASP A 355 7.16 15.99 18.00
C ASP A 355 7.61 15.03 19.11
N ARG A 356 8.30 13.96 18.74
CA ARG A 356 8.77 12.96 19.71
C ARG A 356 9.88 13.46 20.63
N SER A 357 10.45 14.65 20.39
CA SER A 357 11.44 15.27 21.29
C SER A 357 10.81 15.79 22.60
N VAL A 358 9.50 16.05 22.59
CA VAL A 358 8.75 16.57 23.75
C VAL A 358 7.74 15.61 24.33
N LEU A 359 7.27 14.63 23.54
CA LEU A 359 6.37 13.59 24.02
C LEU A 359 7.12 12.65 24.98
N ARG A 360 6.62 12.49 26.20
CA ARG A 360 7.22 11.69 27.28
C ARG A 360 6.14 11.24 28.26
N ASP A 361 6.43 10.18 29.02
CA ASP A 361 5.61 9.74 30.16
C ASP A 361 4.12 9.56 29.83
N LEU A 362 3.82 9.07 28.62
CA LEU A 362 2.44 8.88 28.16
C LEU A 362 1.81 7.59 28.70
N ALA A 363 2.58 6.53 28.93
CA ALA A 363 2.03 5.22 29.31
C ALA A 363 1.27 5.22 30.65
N PRO A 364 1.75 5.86 31.74
CA PRO A 364 0.99 5.94 32.98
C PRO A 364 -0.32 6.73 32.85
N ARG A 365 -0.44 7.60 31.84
CA ARG A 365 -1.59 8.49 31.63
C ARG A 365 -2.62 7.92 30.65
N MET A 366 -2.18 7.08 29.72
CA MET A 366 -3.00 6.43 28.69
C MET A 366 -2.59 4.96 28.52
N PRO A 367 -2.71 4.11 29.57
CA PRO A 367 -2.18 2.76 29.58
C PRO A 367 -2.78 1.84 28.50
N VAL A 368 -4.06 1.99 28.17
CA VAL A 368 -4.69 1.17 27.12
C VAL A 368 -4.13 1.53 25.75
N LEU A 369 -4.03 2.83 25.44
CA LEU A 369 -3.41 3.30 24.21
C LEU A 369 -1.95 2.84 24.12
N ALA A 370 -1.20 2.91 25.22
CA ALA A 370 0.19 2.45 25.26
C ALA A 370 0.32 0.94 24.99
N GLY A 371 -0.54 0.12 25.58
CA GLY A 371 -0.56 -1.33 25.34
C GLY A 371 -0.90 -1.68 23.89
N VAL A 372 -1.92 -1.04 23.32
CA VAL A 372 -2.29 -1.19 21.90
C VAL A 372 -1.16 -0.75 20.98
N PHE A 373 -0.55 0.41 21.26
CA PHE A 373 0.59 0.92 20.48
C PHE A 373 1.77 -0.06 20.58
N MET A 374 2.06 -0.65 21.75
CA MET A 374 3.11 -1.66 21.88
C MET A 374 2.87 -2.85 20.95
N VAL A 375 1.66 -3.42 20.94
CA VAL A 375 1.34 -4.57 20.05
C VAL A 375 1.58 -4.21 18.58
N VAL A 376 1.13 -3.04 18.14
CA VAL A 376 1.35 -2.57 16.76
C VAL A 376 2.83 -2.30 16.48
N THR A 377 3.58 -1.80 17.46
CA THR A 377 5.04 -1.59 17.37
C THR A 377 5.77 -2.91 17.19
N LEU A 378 5.39 -3.94 17.97
CA LEU A 378 5.93 -5.29 17.87
C LEU A 378 5.62 -5.92 16.50
N ALA A 379 4.41 -5.70 15.98
CA ALA A 379 4.06 -6.16 14.63
C ALA A 379 4.94 -5.47 13.58
N ALA A 380 5.12 -4.15 13.69
CA ALA A 380 5.90 -3.34 12.75
C ALA A 380 7.40 -3.67 12.72
N LEU A 381 7.99 -4.12 13.83
CA LEU A 381 9.40 -4.52 13.89
C LEU A 381 9.64 -6.00 13.52
N GLY A 382 8.60 -6.71 13.06
CA GLY A 382 8.73 -8.09 12.58
C GLY A 382 8.83 -9.14 13.70
N LEU A 383 8.15 -8.96 14.84
CA LEU A 383 8.15 -9.97 15.90
C LEU A 383 7.50 -11.29 15.42
N PRO A 384 8.17 -12.45 15.55
CA PRO A 384 7.57 -13.75 15.25
C PRO A 384 6.24 -13.97 15.99
N GLY A 385 5.25 -14.50 15.28
CA GLY A 385 3.86 -14.65 15.77
C GLY A 385 2.94 -13.47 15.42
N LEU A 386 3.50 -12.35 14.94
CA LEU A 386 2.76 -11.26 14.32
C LEU A 386 3.00 -11.24 12.80
N ASN A 387 2.10 -10.60 12.07
CA ASN A 387 1.99 -10.75 10.64
C ASN A 387 3.24 -10.31 9.84
N SER A 388 3.86 -9.15 10.12
CA SER A 388 4.99 -8.64 9.32
C SER A 388 6.16 -9.62 9.19
N PHE A 389 6.44 -10.39 10.26
CA PHE A 389 7.54 -11.36 10.28
C PHE A 389 7.47 -12.34 9.10
N VAL A 390 6.28 -12.88 8.81
CA VAL A 390 6.11 -13.90 7.77
C VAL A 390 6.49 -13.36 6.40
N GLY A 391 6.04 -12.15 6.06
CA GLY A 391 6.29 -11.52 4.77
C GLY A 391 7.76 -11.17 4.58
N GLU A 392 8.37 -10.53 5.58
CA GLU A 392 9.78 -10.13 5.58
C GLU A 392 10.72 -11.34 5.56
N PHE A 393 10.43 -12.37 6.35
CA PHE A 393 11.25 -13.58 6.40
C PHE A 393 11.23 -14.34 5.06
N LEU A 394 10.05 -14.55 4.46
CA LEU A 394 9.94 -15.20 3.16
C LEU A 394 10.60 -14.39 2.04
N THR A 395 10.49 -13.06 2.11
CA THR A 395 11.20 -12.14 1.21
C THR A 395 12.71 -12.33 1.30
N LEU A 396 13.26 -12.34 2.51
CA LEU A 396 14.70 -12.52 2.74
C LEU A 396 15.17 -13.91 2.32
N LEU A 397 14.36 -14.94 2.54
CA LEU A 397 14.65 -16.30 2.08
C LEU A 397 14.67 -16.38 0.55
N GLY A 398 13.72 -15.71 -0.11
CA GLY A 398 13.72 -15.55 -1.56
C GLY A 398 14.95 -14.79 -2.06
N ALA A 399 15.32 -13.70 -1.40
CA ALA A 399 16.53 -12.93 -1.72
C ALA A 399 17.81 -13.75 -1.52
N TRP A 400 17.85 -14.63 -0.50
CA TRP A 400 19.00 -15.51 -0.25
C TRP A 400 19.22 -16.50 -1.40
N GLN A 401 18.13 -17.04 -1.96
CA GLN A 401 18.21 -17.93 -3.13
C GLN A 401 18.65 -17.20 -4.39
N LEU A 402 18.31 -15.92 -4.54
CA LEU A 402 18.79 -15.09 -5.65
C LEU A 402 20.27 -14.76 -5.48
N ALA A 403 20.63 -14.09 -4.38
CA ALA A 403 22.00 -13.79 -4.01
C ALA A 403 22.12 -13.56 -2.48
N PRO A 404 22.89 -14.38 -1.73
CA PRO A 404 22.96 -14.30 -0.27
C PRO A 404 23.29 -12.91 0.29
N TRP A 405 24.12 -12.13 -0.41
CA TRP A 405 24.50 -10.79 0.03
C TRP A 405 23.31 -9.82 0.08
N LEU A 406 22.31 -9.96 -0.80
CA LEU A 406 21.09 -9.14 -0.78
C LEU A 406 20.31 -9.38 0.50
N ALA A 407 20.19 -10.64 0.92
CA ALA A 407 19.53 -11.00 2.17
C ALA A 407 20.31 -10.52 3.40
N VAL A 408 21.65 -10.58 3.38
CA VAL A 408 22.50 -10.06 4.46
C VAL A 408 22.29 -8.55 4.64
N VAL A 409 22.38 -7.78 3.56
CA VAL A 409 22.21 -6.32 3.63
C VAL A 409 20.74 -5.96 3.92
N GLY A 410 19.77 -6.67 3.35
CA GLY A 410 18.35 -6.50 3.69
C GLY A 410 18.06 -6.76 5.17
N SER A 411 18.74 -7.74 5.78
CA SER A 411 18.62 -8.04 7.21
C SER A 411 19.12 -6.91 8.10
N VAL A 412 20.01 -6.03 7.62
CA VAL A 412 20.37 -4.80 8.35
C VAL A 412 19.14 -3.93 8.57
N GLY A 413 18.25 -3.80 7.58
CA GLY A 413 16.97 -3.09 7.74
C GLY A 413 16.07 -3.72 8.80
N LEU A 414 16.02 -5.06 8.84
CA LEU A 414 15.29 -5.80 9.87
C LEU A 414 15.84 -5.52 11.27
N VAL A 415 17.16 -5.37 11.42
CA VAL A 415 17.79 -4.98 12.70
C VAL A 415 17.52 -3.52 13.05
N LEU A 416 17.51 -2.62 12.05
CA LEU A 416 17.23 -1.20 12.28
C LEU A 416 15.76 -0.93 12.64
N ALA A 417 14.83 -1.80 12.22
CA ALA A 417 13.40 -1.67 12.53
C ALA A 417 13.07 -1.63 14.03
N PRO A 418 13.52 -2.59 14.87
CA PRO A 418 13.45 -2.47 16.32
C PRO A 418 14.11 -1.20 16.85
N VAL A 419 15.24 -0.76 16.29
CA VAL A 419 15.95 0.42 16.79
C VAL A 419 15.09 1.68 16.64
N TYR A 420 14.50 1.96 15.48
CA TYR A 420 13.66 3.16 15.33
C TYR A 420 12.30 3.01 16.01
N MET A 421 11.66 1.83 15.94
CA MET A 421 10.32 1.62 16.51
C MET A 421 10.33 1.58 18.03
N LEU A 422 11.30 0.90 18.65
CA LEU A 422 11.39 0.86 20.12
C LEU A 422 11.87 2.19 20.68
N ARG A 423 12.79 2.91 20.02
CA ARG A 423 13.15 4.27 20.46
C ARG A 423 11.97 5.23 20.36
N LEU A 424 11.18 5.15 19.29
CA LEU A 424 9.93 5.90 19.15
C LEU A 424 8.99 5.63 20.33
N PHE A 425 8.73 4.35 20.59
CA PHE A 425 7.79 3.93 21.62
C PHE A 425 8.28 4.26 23.02
N GLN A 426 9.49 3.83 23.40
CA GLN A 426 10.07 4.04 24.72
C GLN A 426 10.26 5.53 25.02
N GLY A 427 10.71 6.32 24.03
CA GLY A 427 10.87 7.76 24.15
C GLY A 427 9.56 8.45 24.52
N MET A 428 8.48 8.18 23.79
CA MET A 428 7.20 8.83 24.06
C MET A 428 6.49 8.26 25.30
N MET A 429 6.58 6.95 25.53
CA MET A 429 5.77 6.28 26.54
C MET A 429 6.40 6.31 27.94
N TYR A 430 7.72 6.23 28.04
CA TYR A 430 8.42 5.97 29.30
C TYR A 430 9.59 6.91 29.62
N ALA A 431 10.04 7.76 28.69
CA ALA A 431 11.16 8.66 29.00
C ALA A 431 10.84 9.58 30.19
N PRO A 432 11.76 9.75 31.16
CA PRO A 432 11.55 10.63 32.30
C PRO A 432 11.35 12.10 31.89
N ARG A 433 10.55 12.83 32.67
CA ARG A 433 10.44 14.29 32.52
C ARG A 433 11.79 14.94 32.84
N GLY A 434 12.23 15.87 31.99
CA GLY A 434 13.49 16.61 32.15
C GLY A 434 14.72 16.00 31.45
N GLN A 435 14.67 14.75 30.96
CA GLN A 435 15.74 14.15 30.15
C GLN A 435 15.42 14.19 28.66
N ASP A 436 16.30 14.72 27.82
CA ASP A 436 16.11 14.78 26.37
C ASP A 436 15.93 13.37 25.75
N PRO A 437 14.76 13.02 25.19
CA PRO A 437 14.48 11.72 24.59
C PRO A 437 15.15 11.60 23.22
N LEU A 438 15.67 12.70 22.65
CA LEU A 438 16.46 12.73 21.43
C LEU A 438 17.69 13.62 21.61
N PRO A 439 18.79 13.09 22.18
CA PRO A 439 20.02 13.84 22.40
C PRO A 439 20.49 14.58 21.13
N GLY A 440 20.73 15.89 21.26
CA GLY A 440 21.22 16.73 20.16
C GLY A 440 20.13 17.46 19.39
N HIS A 441 18.93 17.58 19.96
CA HIS A 441 17.83 18.36 19.39
C HIS A 441 17.48 19.50 20.36
N PRO A 442 17.38 20.77 19.88
CA PRO A 442 17.08 21.88 20.78
C PRO A 442 15.69 21.67 21.42
N PRO A 443 15.57 21.83 22.75
CA PRO A 443 14.30 21.63 23.43
C PRO A 443 13.27 22.62 22.90
N THR A 444 12.14 22.11 22.40
CA THR A 444 10.98 22.93 22.05
C THR A 444 10.13 23.17 23.30
N SER A 445 9.61 24.39 23.47
CA SER A 445 8.72 24.71 24.58
C SER A 445 7.40 23.98 24.39
N TYR A 446 7.13 22.98 25.22
CA TYR A 446 5.88 22.20 25.21
C TYR A 446 5.35 22.04 26.63
N THR A 447 4.07 22.38 26.82
CA THR A 447 3.37 22.18 28.08
C THR A 447 2.34 21.08 27.88
N ALA A 448 2.61 19.90 28.44
CA ALA A 448 1.70 18.77 28.33
C ALA A 448 0.33 19.10 28.97
N PRO A 449 -0.80 18.72 28.36
CA PRO A 449 -2.12 18.84 28.98
C PRO A 449 -2.18 18.18 30.36
N SER A 450 -2.95 18.77 31.28
CA SER A 450 -3.05 18.31 32.67
C SER A 450 -3.79 16.96 32.82
N LYS A 451 -4.72 16.66 31.91
CA LYS A 451 -5.38 15.36 31.79
C LYS A 451 -5.34 14.90 30.33
N LEU A 452 -4.93 13.66 30.12
CA LEU A 452 -4.97 13.00 28.81
C LEU A 452 -6.03 11.89 28.89
N PRO A 453 -7.10 11.92 28.08
CA PRO A 453 -8.03 10.81 28.03
C PRO A 453 -7.35 9.60 27.39
N ASP A 454 -7.61 8.39 27.89
CA ASP A 454 -7.12 7.16 27.28
C ASP A 454 -7.92 6.81 25.99
N LEU A 455 -7.68 5.63 25.42
CA LEU A 455 -8.30 5.13 24.19
C LEU A 455 -9.84 5.11 24.31
N ALA A 456 -10.52 5.79 23.39
CA ALA A 456 -11.97 5.84 23.36
C ALA A 456 -12.58 4.53 22.83
N ARG A 457 -13.83 4.23 23.19
CA ARG A 457 -14.52 3.00 22.75
C ARG A 457 -14.59 2.85 21.22
N LEU A 458 -14.82 3.96 20.51
CA LEU A 458 -14.83 3.96 19.03
C LEU A 458 -13.43 3.65 18.47
N GLU A 459 -12.38 4.25 19.05
CA GLU A 459 -11.00 4.00 18.63
C GLU A 459 -10.60 2.55 18.89
N ALA A 460 -10.97 2.00 20.05
CA ALA A 460 -10.79 0.58 20.38
C ALA A 460 -11.52 -0.33 19.38
N GLY A 461 -12.77 -0.02 19.03
CA GLY A 461 -13.55 -0.78 18.05
C GLY A 461 -12.96 -0.74 16.63
N VAL A 462 -12.27 0.34 16.25
CA VAL A 462 -11.59 0.47 14.96
C VAL A 462 -10.26 -0.29 14.92
N ILE A 463 -9.45 -0.22 15.98
CA ILE A 463 -8.11 -0.83 16.00
C ILE A 463 -8.15 -2.34 16.31
N ALA A 464 -9.14 -2.82 17.07
CA ALA A 464 -9.21 -4.22 17.49
C ALA A 464 -9.24 -5.22 16.33
N PRO A 465 -10.03 -5.02 15.24
CA PRO A 465 -9.97 -5.90 14.07
C PRO A 465 -8.59 -5.93 13.41
N MET A 466 -7.89 -4.79 13.38
CA MET A 466 -6.54 -4.70 12.80
C MET A 466 -5.54 -5.52 13.63
N ILE A 467 -5.59 -5.42 14.97
CA ILE A 467 -4.78 -6.25 15.86
C ILE A 467 -5.13 -7.73 15.70
N GLY A 468 -6.42 -8.05 15.64
CA GLY A 468 -6.87 -9.42 15.39
C GLY A 468 -6.28 -10.01 14.10
N LEU A 469 -6.25 -9.22 13.03
CA LEU A 469 -5.62 -9.61 11.76
C LEU A 469 -4.09 -9.74 11.89
N MET A 470 -3.41 -8.90 12.68
CA MET A 470 -1.97 -9.03 12.92
C MET A 470 -1.62 -10.37 13.57
N PHE A 471 -2.41 -10.82 14.56
CA PHE A 471 -2.24 -12.15 15.15
C PHE A 471 -2.67 -13.27 14.22
N LEU A 472 -3.84 -13.16 13.60
CA LEU A 472 -4.37 -14.20 12.71
C LEU A 472 -3.40 -14.51 11.57
N LEU A 473 -2.89 -13.48 10.89
CA LEU A 473 -1.98 -13.64 9.76
C LEU A 473 -0.55 -14.01 10.20
N GLY A 474 -0.16 -13.67 11.44
CA GLY A 474 1.12 -14.08 12.03
C GLY A 474 1.14 -15.55 12.47
N LEU A 475 0.04 -16.03 13.07
CA LEU A 475 -0.10 -17.38 13.59
C LEU A 475 -0.59 -18.38 12.53
N TYR A 476 -1.39 -17.92 11.56
CA TYR A 476 -1.97 -18.75 10.51
C TYR A 476 -1.82 -18.11 9.12
N PRO A 477 -0.58 -17.92 8.63
CA PRO A 477 -0.33 -17.35 7.30
C PRO A 477 -0.85 -18.22 6.15
N ALA A 478 -1.14 -19.50 6.40
CA ALA A 478 -1.76 -20.43 5.47
C ALA A 478 -3.09 -19.92 4.89
N LEU A 479 -3.79 -19.05 5.62
CA LEU A 479 -4.99 -18.37 5.13
C LEU A 479 -4.74 -17.63 3.81
N LEU A 480 -3.58 -16.96 3.69
CA LEU A 480 -3.21 -16.22 2.48
C LEU A 480 -2.52 -17.16 1.49
N THR A 481 -1.52 -17.93 1.96
CA THR A 481 -0.63 -18.68 1.07
C THR A 481 -1.34 -19.79 0.31
N SER A 482 -2.37 -20.42 0.90
CA SER A 482 -3.15 -21.48 0.25
C SER A 482 -3.89 -21.02 -1.02
N VAL A 483 -4.30 -19.74 -1.05
CA VAL A 483 -4.96 -19.12 -2.20
C VAL A 483 -3.93 -18.49 -3.15
N MET A 484 -2.81 -17.99 -2.60
CA MET A 484 -1.72 -17.35 -3.34
C MET A 484 -0.80 -18.33 -4.11
N THR A 485 -0.98 -19.65 -4.00
CA THR A 485 -0.18 -20.62 -4.79
C THR A 485 -0.37 -20.49 -6.30
N ALA A 486 -1.42 -19.82 -6.73
CA ALA A 486 -1.74 -19.55 -8.13
C ALA A 486 -1.15 -18.23 -8.66
N LEU A 487 0.13 -17.95 -8.39
CA LEU A 487 0.90 -17.05 -9.25
C LEU A 487 0.96 -17.73 -10.63
N GLY A 488 -0.05 -17.45 -11.47
CA GLY A 488 -0.19 -18.03 -12.80
C GLY A 488 1.04 -17.65 -13.62
N TYR A 489 1.89 -18.64 -13.87
CA TYR A 489 3.30 -18.54 -14.28
C TYR A 489 4.25 -18.37 -13.08
N PRO A 490 4.97 -19.44 -12.64
CA PRO A 490 6.37 -19.21 -12.33
C PRO A 490 6.94 -18.46 -13.54
N LEU A 491 7.43 -17.23 -13.35
CA LEU A 491 8.29 -16.63 -14.36
C LEU A 491 9.27 -17.71 -14.80
N PRO A 492 9.42 -17.97 -16.11
CA PRO A 492 10.16 -19.11 -16.59
C PRO A 492 11.50 -19.12 -15.85
N VAL A 493 11.64 -20.10 -14.94
CA VAL A 493 12.88 -20.33 -14.24
C VAL A 493 13.90 -20.47 -15.34
N PRO A 494 14.99 -19.69 -15.36
CA PRO A 494 15.98 -19.80 -16.41
C PRO A 494 16.41 -21.26 -16.45
N TRP A 495 16.19 -21.89 -17.61
CA TRP A 495 16.86 -23.12 -17.95
C TRP A 495 18.35 -22.90 -17.70
N ARG A 496 18.92 -23.75 -16.84
CA ARG A 496 20.36 -23.81 -16.60
C ARG A 496 21.11 -24.07 -17.90
#